data_AF-A0A3P1YM73-F1
#
_entry.id   AF-A0A3P1YM73-F1
#
_cell.length_a   1.000
_cell.length_b   1.000
_cell.length_c   1.000
_cell.angle_alpha   90.00
_cell.angle_beta   90.00
_cell.angle_gamma   90.00
#
_symmetry.space_group_name_H-M   'P 1'
#
loop_
_entity.id
_entity.type
_entity.pdbx_description
1 polymer ?
#
loop_
_entity_poly.entity_id
_entity_poly.type
_entity_poly.pdbx_seq_one_letter_code
_entity_poly.pdbx_strand_id
1 'polypeptide(L)'
;MKRTYYLIITILSFMALSFACEKEKDIELSDSDYLIFGHFYGMCQGERCIEIFKLEKAKLFKDLRKKYPSSQDFYVGEYVELSQEKFEVAKDLVDYFPKDLLKEKKRRIGEPDASDGGGLYIEYYSGGIRKFWILDKMKMRVPNKYHVFIDEVNEKIERLR
;
A
#
# COMPACT_ATOMS: atom_id res chain seq x y z
N MET A 1 -46.83 -44.71 19.03
CA MET A 1 -46.93 -43.33 19.55
C MET A 1 -45.54 -42.94 20.06
N LYS A 2 -44.70 -42.37 19.18
CA LYS A 2 -44.35 -40.94 19.06
C LYS A 2 -43.74 -40.33 20.34
N ARG A 3 -42.49 -39.85 20.15
CA ARG A 3 -41.73 -38.87 20.99
C ARG A 3 -41.08 -39.52 22.21
N THR A 4 -39.76 -39.63 22.25
CA THR A 4 -38.89 -38.51 22.65
C THR A 4 -37.48 -38.65 22.06
N TYR A 5 -37.29 -38.18 20.81
CA TYR A 5 -35.97 -37.95 20.19
C TYR A 5 -35.51 -36.50 20.39
N TYR A 6 -35.54 -36.00 21.63
CA TYR A 6 -35.28 -34.58 21.92
C TYR A 6 -34.19 -34.38 22.98
N LEU A 7 -33.11 -35.17 22.93
CA LEU A 7 -31.96 -34.96 23.82
C LEU A 7 -30.59 -35.11 23.15
N ILE A 8 -30.54 -35.08 21.81
CA ILE A 8 -29.29 -35.10 21.02
C ILE A 8 -29.33 -34.01 19.93
N ILE A 9 -30.00 -32.87 20.18
CA ILE A 9 -30.10 -31.75 19.22
C ILE A 9 -29.64 -30.43 19.88
N THR A 10 -28.52 -30.47 20.61
CA THR A 10 -27.95 -29.25 21.20
C THR A 10 -26.43 -29.16 21.14
N ILE A 11 -25.78 -30.05 20.38
CA ILE A 11 -24.33 -30.01 20.15
C ILE A 11 -24.06 -30.28 18.66
N LEU A 12 -24.63 -29.46 17.78
CA LEU A 12 -24.24 -29.45 16.36
C LEU A 12 -24.56 -28.10 15.70
N SER A 13 -24.35 -27.01 16.44
CA SER A 13 -24.58 -25.63 15.96
C SER A 13 -23.38 -24.72 16.21
N PHE A 14 -22.19 -25.29 16.42
CA PHE A 14 -20.94 -24.56 16.47
C PHE A 14 -20.02 -25.01 15.33
N MET A 15 -20.61 -25.27 14.16
CA MET A 15 -19.87 -25.56 12.94
C MET A 15 -19.56 -24.22 12.25
N ALA A 16 -18.38 -23.72 12.57
CA ALA A 16 -17.50 -23.00 11.67
C ALA A 16 -18.19 -22.04 10.67
N LEU A 17 -18.44 -20.81 11.13
CA LEU A 17 -18.36 -19.66 10.24
C LEU A 17 -16.88 -19.42 9.92
N SER A 18 -16.30 -20.30 9.11
CA SER A 18 -15.08 -20.01 8.38
C SER A 18 -15.48 -18.96 7.34
N PHE A 19 -15.35 -17.68 7.69
CA PHE A 19 -15.20 -16.64 6.69
C PHE A 19 -13.91 -16.96 5.92
N ALA A 20 -14.02 -17.81 4.90
CA ALA A 20 -13.06 -17.82 3.82
C ALA A 20 -13.21 -16.46 3.15
N CYS A 21 -12.39 -15.51 3.60
CA CYS A 21 -12.19 -14.24 2.90
C CYS A 21 -11.56 -14.62 1.56
N GLU A 22 -12.39 -14.76 0.52
CA GLU A 22 -11.93 -14.89 -0.84
C GLU A 22 -11.27 -13.54 -1.16
N LYS A 23 -9.94 -13.48 -1.08
CA LYS A 23 -9.20 -12.32 -1.59
C LYS A 23 -9.58 -12.20 -3.06
N GLU A 24 -10.32 -11.14 -3.40
CA GLU A 24 -10.56 -10.80 -4.80
C GLU A 24 -9.20 -10.75 -5.50
N LYS A 25 -9.05 -11.54 -6.57
CA LYS A 25 -7.80 -11.68 -7.33
C LYS A 25 -7.02 -10.36 -7.38
N ASP A 26 -5.80 -10.49 -6.86
CA ASP A 26 -4.88 -9.43 -6.52
C ASP A 26 -4.42 -8.67 -7.77
N ILE A 27 -3.95 -7.44 -7.56
CA ILE A 27 -3.42 -6.61 -8.65
C ILE A 27 -2.10 -7.23 -9.11
N GLU A 28 -2.08 -7.77 -10.33
CA GLU A 28 -0.87 -8.32 -10.94
C GLU A 28 -0.27 -7.29 -11.91
N LEU A 29 1.02 -6.97 -11.74
CA LEU A 29 1.71 -6.03 -12.61
C LEU A 29 2.09 -6.71 -13.94
N SER A 30 1.66 -6.13 -15.05
CA SER A 30 2.22 -6.45 -16.36
C SER A 30 3.67 -5.93 -16.50
N ASP A 31 4.37 -6.33 -17.56
CA ASP A 31 5.77 -5.92 -17.79
C ASP A 31 5.95 -4.40 -17.93
N SER A 32 4.88 -3.67 -18.31
CA SER A 32 4.87 -2.21 -18.40
C SER A 32 4.30 -1.49 -17.17
N ASP A 33 3.71 -2.25 -16.25
CA ASP A 33 3.02 -1.70 -15.08
C ASP A 33 4.01 -1.41 -13.95
N TYR A 34 3.65 -0.45 -13.09
CA TYR A 34 4.44 -0.16 -11.91
C TYR A 34 3.62 0.43 -10.76
N LEU A 35 4.17 0.26 -9.56
CA LEU A 35 3.79 0.98 -8.35
C LEU A 35 5.00 1.78 -7.87
N ILE A 36 4.88 3.10 -7.85
CA ILE A 36 5.85 3.96 -7.13
C ILE A 36 5.30 4.18 -5.73
N PHE A 37 6.13 3.93 -4.73
CA PHE A 37 5.78 4.10 -3.32
C PHE A 37 6.95 4.70 -2.56
N GLY A 38 6.67 5.42 -1.48
CA GLY A 38 7.72 5.96 -0.65
C GLY A 38 7.21 6.95 0.38
N HIS A 39 8.11 7.40 1.25
CA HIS A 39 7.81 8.45 2.19
C HIS A 39 8.62 9.71 1.93
N PHE A 40 8.13 10.80 2.48
CA PHE A 40 8.82 12.08 2.50
C PHE A 40 8.51 12.81 3.82
N TYR A 41 9.43 13.69 4.21
CA TYR A 41 9.31 14.57 5.37
C TYR A 41 9.85 15.96 5.01
N GLY A 42 9.12 17.02 5.33
CA GLY A 42 9.47 18.39 4.94
C GLY A 42 10.58 19.01 5.79
N MET A 43 10.61 18.71 7.09
CA MET A 43 11.57 19.25 8.07
C MET A 43 12.49 18.17 8.62
N CYS A 44 12.96 17.26 7.77
CA CYS A 44 13.86 16.20 8.19
C CYS A 44 15.33 16.58 7.92
N GLN A 45 16.21 16.29 8.89
CA GLN A 45 17.65 16.37 8.74
C GLN A 45 18.25 14.97 8.55
N GLY A 46 18.91 14.75 7.41
CA GLY A 46 19.61 13.50 7.09
C GLY A 46 19.29 12.98 5.69
N GLU A 47 19.95 11.87 5.32
CA GLU A 47 19.80 11.30 3.97
C GLU A 47 18.50 10.52 3.74
N ARG A 48 17.77 10.19 4.81
CA ARG A 48 16.62 9.27 4.82
C ARG A 48 15.27 9.98 4.88
N CYS A 49 15.24 11.27 4.58
CA CYS A 49 14.05 12.10 4.64
C CYS A 49 13.07 11.80 3.51
N ILE A 50 13.59 11.39 2.35
CA ILE A 50 12.79 11.08 1.17
C ILE A 50 13.34 9.79 0.61
N GLU A 51 12.53 8.75 0.66
CA GLU A 51 12.85 7.41 0.19
C GLU A 51 11.69 6.97 -0.70
N ILE A 52 11.92 7.04 -2.02
CA ILE A 52 10.95 6.68 -3.05
C ILE A 52 11.49 5.50 -3.84
N PHE A 53 10.62 4.53 -4.10
CA PHE A 53 10.92 3.31 -4.81
C PHE A 53 9.95 3.13 -5.97
N LYS A 54 10.40 2.45 -7.02
CA LYS A 54 9.55 1.99 -8.13
C LYS A 54 9.58 0.48 -8.16
N LEU A 55 8.43 -0.14 -7.97
CA LEU A 55 8.21 -1.58 -8.10
C LEU A 55 7.61 -1.86 -9.48
N GLU A 56 8.30 -2.69 -10.24
CA GLU A 56 7.84 -3.31 -11.48
C GLU A 56 7.66 -4.81 -11.24
N LYS A 57 7.10 -5.53 -12.22
CA LYS A 57 6.78 -6.96 -12.10
C LYS A 57 7.89 -7.84 -11.53
N ALA A 58 9.14 -7.58 -11.90
CA ALA A 58 10.30 -8.39 -11.50
C ALA A 58 11.47 -7.57 -10.97
N LYS A 59 11.29 -6.26 -10.76
CA LYS A 59 12.36 -5.33 -10.44
C LYS A 59 11.92 -4.31 -9.42
N LEU A 60 12.87 -3.90 -8.58
CA LEU A 60 12.71 -2.81 -7.63
C LEU A 60 13.79 -1.79 -7.88
N PHE A 61 13.42 -0.51 -7.89
CA PHE A 61 14.35 0.59 -8.05
C PHE A 61 14.24 1.56 -6.89
N LYS A 62 15.35 2.22 -6.53
CA LYS A 62 15.38 3.35 -5.59
C LYS A 62 15.61 4.65 -6.36
N ASP A 63 14.89 5.69 -5.99
CA ASP A 63 15.15 7.05 -6.48
C ASP A 63 16.42 7.65 -5.83
N LEU A 64 17.23 8.31 -6.66
CA LEU A 64 18.45 9.00 -6.23
C LEU A 64 18.24 10.50 -6.01
N ARG A 65 17.19 11.09 -6.60
CA ARG A 65 16.95 12.54 -6.54
C ARG A 65 16.50 13.02 -5.17
N LYS A 66 15.81 12.16 -4.42
CA LYS A 66 15.24 12.45 -3.09
C LYS A 66 14.40 13.72 -3.12
N LYS A 67 13.65 13.94 -4.22
CA LYS A 67 12.87 15.16 -4.42
C LYS A 67 11.58 15.10 -3.62
N TYR A 68 11.19 16.19 -2.98
CA TYR A 68 9.90 16.28 -2.30
C TYR A 68 8.75 16.18 -3.32
N PRO A 69 7.78 15.27 -3.15
CA PRO A 69 6.70 15.07 -4.11
C PRO A 69 5.80 16.29 -4.32
N SER A 70 5.45 16.58 -5.57
CA SER A 70 4.45 17.60 -5.92
C SER A 70 3.05 17.09 -5.61
N SER A 71 2.16 17.97 -5.16
CA SER A 71 0.73 17.65 -5.02
C SER A 71 -0.07 17.82 -6.33
N GLN A 72 0.57 18.33 -7.38
CA GLN A 72 -0.06 18.68 -8.66
C GLN A 72 0.39 17.76 -9.79
N ASP A 73 1.67 17.41 -9.81
CA ASP A 73 2.32 16.68 -10.90
C ASP A 73 2.76 15.29 -10.46
N PHE A 74 2.88 14.38 -11.43
CA PHE A 74 3.49 13.08 -11.22
C PHE A 74 4.94 13.19 -10.78
N TYR A 75 5.41 12.20 -10.04
CA TYR A 75 6.79 12.14 -9.59
C TYR A 75 7.75 11.91 -10.75
N VAL A 76 8.86 12.63 -10.74
CA VAL A 76 9.94 12.50 -11.73
C VAL A 76 11.22 12.12 -10.99
N GLY A 77 11.46 10.82 -10.88
CA GLY A 77 12.64 10.25 -10.24
C GLY A 77 13.78 9.94 -11.20
N GLU A 78 14.94 9.64 -10.62
CA GLU A 78 16.10 9.02 -11.27
C GLU A 78 16.40 7.71 -10.55
N TYR A 79 16.27 6.59 -11.26
CA TYR A 79 16.14 5.29 -10.64
C TYR A 79 17.38 4.43 -10.84
N VAL A 80 17.82 3.79 -9.75
CA VAL A 80 18.82 2.71 -9.80
C VAL A 80 18.17 1.40 -9.37
N GLU A 81 18.44 0.32 -10.11
CA GLU A 81 17.93 -1.02 -9.80
C GLU A 81 18.57 -1.53 -8.49
N LEU A 82 17.75 -2.12 -7.63
CA LEU A 82 18.17 -2.76 -6.39
C LEU A 82 18.33 -4.27 -6.59
N SER A 83 18.93 -4.95 -5.60
CA SER A 83 19.12 -6.39 -5.63
C SER A 83 17.80 -7.16 -5.62
N GLN A 84 17.84 -8.41 -6.10
CA GLN A 84 16.69 -9.31 -6.04
C GLN A 84 16.20 -9.54 -4.61
N GLU A 85 17.10 -9.62 -3.63
CA GLU A 85 16.74 -9.72 -2.21
C GLU A 85 15.85 -8.56 -1.75
N LYS A 86 16.17 -7.32 -2.18
CA LYS A 86 15.35 -6.15 -1.88
C LYS A 86 14.02 -6.18 -2.65
N PHE A 87 14.01 -6.69 -3.89
CA PHE A 87 12.76 -6.90 -4.61
C PHE A 87 11.82 -7.87 -3.87
N GLU A 88 12.34 -9.00 -3.37
CA GLU A 88 11.56 -10.00 -2.62
C GLU A 88 10.90 -9.42 -1.35
N VAL A 89 11.49 -8.37 -0.75
CA VAL A 89 10.91 -7.66 0.40
C VAL A 89 9.63 -6.90 0.03
N ALA A 90 9.55 -6.34 -1.18
CA ALA A 90 8.52 -5.38 -1.57
C ALA A 90 7.53 -5.92 -2.62
N LYS A 91 7.82 -7.05 -3.27
CA LYS A 91 7.03 -7.55 -4.40
C LYS A 91 5.56 -7.82 -4.07
N ASP A 92 5.24 -8.11 -2.82
CA ASP A 92 3.89 -8.39 -2.32
C ASP A 92 3.09 -7.11 -2.00
N LEU A 93 3.71 -5.93 -2.06
CA LEU A 93 3.03 -4.65 -1.76
C LEU A 93 1.83 -4.39 -2.67
N VAL A 94 1.84 -4.92 -3.90
CA VAL A 94 0.73 -4.80 -4.85
C VAL A 94 -0.54 -5.51 -4.38
N ASP A 95 -0.41 -6.59 -3.60
CA ASP A 95 -1.55 -7.34 -3.04
C ASP A 95 -2.29 -6.53 -1.98
N TYR A 96 -1.63 -5.51 -1.41
CA TYR A 96 -2.21 -4.62 -0.42
C TYR A 96 -2.72 -3.31 -1.02
N PHE A 97 -2.57 -3.10 -2.33
CA PHE A 97 -2.99 -1.85 -2.95
C PHE A 97 -4.52 -1.68 -2.88
N PRO A 98 -5.02 -0.61 -2.24
CA PRO A 98 -6.44 -0.44 -2.04
C PRO A 98 -7.10 0.08 -3.33
N LYS A 99 -7.82 -0.80 -4.03
CA LYS A 99 -8.58 -0.49 -5.27
C LYS A 99 -9.49 0.73 -5.14
N ASP A 100 -9.93 1.08 -3.93
CA ASP A 100 -10.71 2.30 -3.67
C ASP A 100 -9.96 3.61 -3.94
N LEU A 101 -8.62 3.63 -3.89
CA LEU A 101 -7.84 4.79 -4.33
C LEU A 101 -8.16 5.18 -5.77
N LEU A 102 -8.39 4.19 -6.64
CA LEU A 102 -8.75 4.43 -8.04
C LEU A 102 -10.07 5.18 -8.19
N LYS A 103 -10.94 5.15 -7.17
CA LYS A 103 -12.23 5.86 -7.13
C LYS A 103 -12.15 7.21 -6.41
N GLU A 104 -11.04 7.50 -5.73
CA GLU A 104 -10.87 8.78 -5.03
C GLU A 104 -10.79 9.94 -6.02
N LYS A 105 -11.55 11.00 -5.73
CA LYS A 105 -11.56 12.25 -6.52
C LYS A 105 -10.41 13.17 -6.13
N LYS A 106 -9.93 13.05 -4.90
CA LYS A 106 -8.83 13.85 -4.35
C LYS A 106 -7.55 13.01 -4.35
N ARG A 107 -6.43 13.68 -4.66
CA ARG A 107 -5.09 13.05 -4.56
C ARG A 107 -4.53 13.13 -3.15
N ARG A 108 -4.89 14.15 -2.38
CA ARG A 108 -4.49 14.31 -0.97
C ARG A 108 -5.50 13.61 -0.05
N ILE A 109 -5.01 12.73 0.82
CA ILE A 109 -5.82 12.01 1.80
C ILE A 109 -5.22 12.24 3.19
N GLY A 110 -6.01 12.82 4.10
CA GLY A 110 -5.52 13.34 5.39
C GLY A 110 -4.77 14.66 5.24
N GLU A 111 -3.81 14.90 6.12
CA GLU A 111 -2.94 16.10 6.16
C GLU A 111 -1.46 15.71 6.07
N PRO A 112 -0.99 15.15 4.93
CA PRO A 112 0.38 14.69 4.79
C PRO A 112 1.38 15.78 5.14
N ASP A 113 2.34 15.42 5.99
CA ASP A 113 3.46 16.26 6.44
C ASP A 113 3.04 17.51 7.23
N ALA A 114 1.79 17.55 7.73
CA ALA A 114 1.42 18.52 8.76
C ALA A 114 2.09 18.17 10.09
N SER A 115 2.59 19.20 10.79
CA SER A 115 3.33 19.04 12.05
C SER A 115 4.51 18.06 11.94
N ASP A 116 5.20 18.07 10.80
CA ASP A 116 6.36 17.22 10.49
C ASP A 116 6.09 15.70 10.56
N GLY A 117 4.81 15.30 10.42
CA GLY A 117 4.39 13.90 10.44
C GLY A 117 4.83 13.06 9.23
N GLY A 118 5.35 13.71 8.19
CA GLY A 118 5.65 13.11 6.90
C GLY A 118 4.41 12.72 6.10
N GLY A 119 4.65 12.26 4.87
CA GLY A 119 3.63 11.73 3.99
C GLY A 119 4.12 10.51 3.23
N LEU A 120 3.17 9.80 2.62
CA LEU A 120 3.43 8.75 1.64
C LEU A 120 3.08 9.24 0.24
N TYR A 121 3.99 9.05 -0.71
CA TYR A 121 3.69 9.21 -2.13
C TYR A 121 3.39 7.84 -2.73
N ILE A 122 2.25 7.72 -3.41
CA ILE A 122 1.82 6.49 -4.05
C ILE A 122 1.42 6.83 -5.48
N GLU A 123 2.00 6.16 -6.47
CA GLU A 123 1.62 6.29 -7.87
C GLU A 123 1.46 4.91 -8.50
N TYR A 124 0.33 4.75 -9.18
CA TYR A 124 -0.10 3.53 -9.83
C TYR A 124 -0.11 3.72 -11.34
N TYR A 125 0.50 2.78 -12.05
CA TYR A 125 0.35 2.65 -13.50
C TYR A 125 0.06 1.20 -13.87
N SER A 126 -1.13 0.96 -14.41
CA SER A 126 -1.47 -0.35 -14.99
C SER A 126 -2.57 -0.22 -16.04
N GLY A 127 -2.45 -0.99 -17.12
CA GLY A 127 -3.42 -0.98 -18.21
C GLY A 127 -3.63 0.40 -18.84
N GLY A 128 -2.59 1.23 -18.86
CA GLY A 128 -2.65 2.62 -19.35
C GLY A 128 -3.24 3.64 -18.37
N ILE A 129 -3.75 3.22 -17.21
CA ILE A 129 -4.27 4.12 -16.18
C ILE A 129 -3.13 4.56 -15.27
N ARG A 130 -2.80 5.86 -15.29
CA ARG A 130 -1.82 6.49 -14.40
C ARG A 130 -2.50 7.39 -13.37
N LYS A 131 -2.30 7.15 -12.08
CA LYS A 131 -2.83 7.98 -10.98
C LYS A 131 -1.84 8.06 -9.84
N PHE A 132 -1.90 9.14 -9.06
CA PHE A 132 -1.09 9.27 -7.85
C PHE A 132 -1.88 9.91 -6.70
N TRP A 133 -1.41 9.63 -5.49
CA TRP A 133 -1.95 10.13 -4.24
C TRP A 133 -0.83 10.48 -3.27
N ILE A 134 -1.15 11.41 -2.37
CA ILE A 134 -0.34 11.77 -1.22
C ILE A 134 -1.16 11.46 0.02
N LEU A 135 -0.72 10.47 0.78
CA LEU A 135 -1.41 10.00 1.98
C LEU A 135 -0.68 10.49 3.22
N ASP A 136 -1.45 10.86 4.23
CA ASP A 136 -0.94 11.13 5.57
C ASP A 136 -0.47 9.83 6.22
N LYS A 137 0.64 9.89 6.96
CA LYS A 137 1.16 8.76 7.72
C LYS A 137 0.38 8.54 9.02
N MET A 138 -0.21 9.60 9.58
CA MET A 138 -1.03 9.52 10.78
C MET A 138 -2.39 8.88 10.43
N LYS A 139 -2.51 7.57 10.67
CA LYS A 139 -3.71 6.78 10.36
C LYS A 139 -5.00 7.40 10.92
N MET A 140 -4.96 8.08 12.06
CA MET A 140 -6.13 8.78 12.63
C MET A 140 -6.73 9.88 11.72
N ARG A 141 -5.96 10.37 10.74
CA ARG A 141 -6.37 11.38 9.75
C ARG A 141 -6.72 10.77 8.39
N VAL A 142 -6.65 9.45 8.25
CA VAL A 142 -6.90 8.71 7.01
C VAL A 142 -8.07 7.75 7.22
N PRO A 143 -8.97 7.56 6.24
CA PRO A 143 -10.01 6.54 6.33
C PRO A 143 -9.45 5.13 6.61
N ASN A 144 -10.11 4.38 7.50
CA ASN A 144 -9.65 3.05 7.95
C ASN A 144 -9.37 2.06 6.80
N LYS A 145 -10.07 2.18 5.67
CA LYS A 145 -9.85 1.35 4.47
C LYS A 145 -8.44 1.42 3.89
N TYR A 146 -7.64 2.43 4.26
CA TYR A 146 -6.25 2.59 3.79
C TYR A 146 -5.19 2.23 4.84
N HIS A 147 -5.60 1.89 6.07
CA HIS A 147 -4.66 1.70 7.17
C HIS A 147 -3.72 0.53 6.95
N VAL A 148 -4.23 -0.61 6.48
CA VAL A 148 -3.40 -1.79 6.17
C VAL A 148 -2.34 -1.44 5.12
N PHE A 149 -2.75 -0.78 4.04
CA PHE A 149 -1.81 -0.37 2.99
C PHE A 149 -0.75 0.62 3.51
N ILE A 150 -1.13 1.56 4.37
CA ILE A 150 -0.17 2.48 5.01
C ILE A 150 0.85 1.72 5.86
N ASP A 151 0.40 0.73 6.62
CA ASP A 151 1.28 -0.08 7.46
C ASP A 151 2.28 -0.87 6.59
N GLU A 152 1.79 -1.52 5.53
CA GLU A 152 2.61 -2.30 4.60
C GLU A 152 3.64 -1.43 3.87
N VAL A 153 3.25 -0.26 3.34
CA VAL A 153 4.17 0.68 2.70
C VAL A 153 5.29 1.08 3.66
N ASN A 154 4.95 1.43 4.91
CA ASN A 154 5.95 1.82 5.89
C ASN A 154 6.87 0.66 6.28
N GLU A 155 6.34 -0.55 6.44
CA GLU A 155 7.15 -1.74 6.70
C GLU A 155 8.15 -2.00 5.57
N LYS A 156 7.69 -1.97 4.31
CA LYS A 156 8.58 -2.20 3.16
C LYS A 156 9.68 -1.16 3.10
N ILE A 157 9.34 0.12 3.27
CA ILE A 157 10.36 1.18 3.28
C ILE A 157 11.38 0.97 4.40
N GLU A 158 10.95 0.57 5.61
CA GLU A 158 11.88 0.33 6.71
C GLU A 158 12.84 -0.84 6.42
N ARG A 159 12.34 -1.93 5.83
CA ARG A 159 13.14 -3.11 5.48
C ARG A 159 14.07 -2.90 4.27
N LEU A 160 13.84 -1.86 3.47
CA LEU A 160 14.65 -1.54 2.28
C LEU A 160 15.84 -0.60 2.58
N ARG A 161 15.88 -0.03 3.79
CA ARG A 161 16.91 0.92 4.23
C ARG A 161 18.25 0.24 4.51
#